data_AF-A0A7Y2D7V8-F1
#
_entry.id   AF-A0A7Y2D7V8-F1
#
_cell.length_a   1.000
_cell.length_b   1.000
_cell.length_c   1.000
_cell.angle_alpha   90.00
_cell.angle_beta   90.00
_cell.angle_gamma   90.00
#
_symmetry.space_group_name_H-M   'P 1'
#
loop_
_entity.id
_entity.type
_entity.pdbx_description
1 polymer ?
#
loop_
_entity_poly.entity_id
_entity_poly.type
_entity_poly.pdbx_seq_one_letter_code
_entity_poly.pdbx_strand_id
1 'polypeptide(L)'
;MADVADLLGLLASDTRWAPEVRHAAAASLTAGAAGSSGTNADSTTAHLVDVVKYPAIFGTAAAAVAASRLMAAADSESDLGDRVQRALSSARLSRRTLLRGAAFTTAALAFPTLAACERIIVPSTLLPGGVTASPNLLQIVVDDLNEYVGFLGGYPGTIHTPNLDALAAESLSFEQFHVTVPICPPSRATLMWGVDALTHQVYKRDIPAYLAFALAQPDHVTNVLANAGFTQYGGGKIFHESTDNSYHRPQWDHYLPTQYAAFDPPSGPDNIFFDYGTHPAGVDHPDQLLADFAIAKMQALAGNPVSRFHIALGFRLPHLGWVVPQAYLDMYPLDDVVVHDPTDGFDDLGPIGRSVLAPEVSLYWSEPRTWMEWVLLNGDRRVYLQHYLASISYVDHQIGRVLNELAAQPYANDTAVTLVSDNGYHHGENNTMRKGALRDQSTRVPFLIRHPDLTPQSFSTPVSSLDYAPTLLGLIGVTPPASMEGVDLVRELPTGFVTSYYRGNDPQALSRSHIATGDPQYRWVFHEVEPGHPRFNEGAYAGYPEVELYDRHVDPHETINLLG
;
A
#
# COMPACT_ATOMS: atom_id res chain seq x y z
N MET A 1 1.25 9.10 -37.99
CA MET A 1 0.56 10.23 -37.35
C MET A 1 -0.69 10.49 -38.15
N ALA A 2 -1.87 10.22 -37.59
CA ALA A 2 -3.12 10.70 -38.19
C ALA A 2 -3.25 12.19 -37.87
N ASP A 3 -3.70 12.98 -38.84
CA ASP A 3 -3.85 14.43 -38.67
C ASP A 3 -4.99 14.71 -37.66
N VAL A 4 -4.86 15.77 -36.85
CA VAL A 4 -5.88 16.16 -35.86
C VAL A 4 -7.20 16.48 -36.55
N ALA A 5 -7.13 16.96 -37.79
CA ALA A 5 -8.30 17.14 -38.64
C ALA A 5 -9.03 15.81 -38.95
N ASP A 6 -8.29 14.71 -39.11
CA ASP A 6 -8.87 13.38 -39.39
C ASP A 6 -9.58 12.83 -38.15
N LEU A 7 -8.98 13.02 -36.96
CA LEU A 7 -9.58 12.60 -35.69
C LEU A 7 -10.86 13.37 -35.38
N LEU A 8 -10.84 14.70 -35.58
CA LEU A 8 -12.02 15.55 -35.40
C LEU A 8 -13.10 15.25 -36.44
N GLY A 9 -12.71 14.89 -37.67
CA GLY A 9 -13.62 14.40 -38.71
C GLY A 9 -14.33 13.09 -38.33
N LEU A 10 -13.60 12.17 -37.72
CA LEU A 10 -14.12 10.92 -37.17
C LEU A 10 -15.10 11.17 -36.01
N LEU A 11 -14.72 12.04 -35.06
CA LEU A 11 -15.57 12.38 -33.91
C LEU A 11 -16.83 13.15 -34.31
N ALA A 12 -16.77 14.00 -35.33
CA ALA A 12 -17.94 14.76 -35.81
C ALA A 12 -18.96 13.87 -36.55
N SER A 13 -18.49 12.79 -37.19
CA SER A 13 -19.32 11.95 -38.08
C SER A 13 -19.83 10.65 -37.42
N ASP A 14 -19.20 10.19 -36.34
CA ASP A 14 -19.55 8.92 -35.69
C ASP A 14 -20.74 9.07 -34.72
N THR A 15 -21.88 8.49 -35.12
CA THR A 15 -23.17 8.57 -34.41
C THR A 15 -23.20 7.86 -33.05
N ARG A 16 -22.14 7.12 -32.68
CA ARG A 16 -22.00 6.52 -31.35
C ARG A 16 -21.73 7.56 -30.26
N TRP A 17 -21.25 8.75 -30.64
CA TRP A 17 -21.01 9.85 -29.72
C TRP A 17 -22.24 10.74 -29.56
N ALA A 18 -22.38 11.32 -28.36
CA ALA A 18 -23.47 12.22 -28.03
C ALA A 18 -23.54 13.42 -29.01
N PRO A 19 -24.74 13.93 -29.35
CA PRO A 19 -24.91 15.04 -30.29
C PRO A 19 -24.05 16.28 -29.99
N GLU A 20 -23.77 16.54 -28.72
CA GLU A 20 -22.98 17.65 -28.22
C GLU A 20 -21.48 17.50 -28.54
N VAL A 21 -20.95 16.27 -28.43
CA VAL A 21 -19.57 15.92 -28.78
C VAL A 21 -19.36 16.07 -30.29
N ARG A 22 -20.32 15.61 -31.09
CA ARG A 22 -20.29 15.74 -32.55
C ARG A 22 -20.36 17.21 -33.00
N HIS A 23 -21.20 18.01 -32.34
CA HIS A 23 -21.29 19.45 -32.63
C HIS A 23 -20.01 20.20 -32.26
N ALA A 24 -19.39 19.87 -31.12
CA ALA A 24 -18.13 20.47 -30.70
C ALA A 24 -16.99 20.12 -31.67
N ALA A 25 -16.89 18.86 -32.11
CA ALA A 25 -15.91 18.43 -33.10
C ALA A 25 -16.11 19.13 -34.46
N ALA A 26 -17.36 19.28 -34.92
CA ALA A 26 -17.69 19.99 -36.17
C ALA A 26 -17.40 21.51 -36.10
N ALA A 27 -17.63 22.13 -34.93
CA ALA A 27 -17.30 23.54 -34.69
C ALA A 27 -15.77 23.78 -34.68
N SER A 28 -14.99 22.84 -34.16
CA SER A 28 -13.52 22.91 -34.16
C SER A 28 -12.91 22.74 -35.55
N LEU A 29 -13.50 21.89 -36.41
CA LEU A 29 -13.11 21.77 -37.83
C LEU A 29 -13.35 23.06 -38.62
N THR A 30 -14.44 23.76 -38.32
CA THR A 30 -14.79 25.03 -38.99
C THR A 30 -13.96 26.21 -38.48
N ALA A 31 -13.57 26.21 -37.21
CA ALA A 31 -12.64 27.19 -36.65
C ALA A 31 -11.20 27.04 -37.17
N GLY A 32 -10.74 25.80 -37.40
CA GLY A 32 -9.40 25.51 -37.95
C GLY A 32 -9.20 25.95 -39.41
N ALA A 33 -10.29 26.07 -40.19
CA ALA A 33 -10.22 26.53 -41.58
C ALA A 33 -10.01 28.05 -41.73
N ALA A 34 -10.11 28.83 -40.65
CA ALA A 34 -10.02 30.29 -40.69
C ALA A 34 -8.64 30.87 -40.33
N GLY A 35 -7.63 30.04 -40.06
CA GLY A 35 -6.33 30.54 -39.59
C GLY A 35 -5.16 29.60 -39.91
N SER A 36 -4.70 29.61 -41.15
CA SER A 36 -3.44 28.96 -41.52
C SER A 36 -2.28 29.96 -41.41
N SER A 37 -1.54 29.94 -40.28
CA SER A 37 -0.07 30.07 -40.20
C SER A 37 0.39 30.47 -38.79
N GLY A 38 1.07 29.56 -38.06
CA GLY A 38 1.82 29.90 -36.84
C GLY A 38 1.68 28.88 -35.72
N THR A 39 2.79 28.37 -35.22
CA THR A 39 2.90 27.28 -34.22
C THR A 39 2.66 27.72 -32.76
N ASN A 40 1.86 26.91 -32.03
CA ASN A 40 1.98 26.46 -30.63
C ASN A 40 2.13 27.43 -29.43
N ALA A 41 1.14 28.30 -29.20
CA ALA A 41 0.81 28.82 -27.85
C ALA A 41 -0.71 29.01 -27.65
N ASP A 42 -1.44 29.31 -28.73
CA ASP A 42 -2.88 29.56 -28.69
C ASP A 42 -3.76 28.29 -28.53
N SER A 43 -3.30 27.12 -29.00
CA SER A 43 -4.08 25.87 -28.96
C SER A 43 -4.22 25.31 -27.53
N THR A 44 -3.14 25.33 -26.75
CA THR A 44 -3.13 24.91 -25.34
C THR A 44 -4.01 25.84 -24.50
N THR A 45 -3.94 27.14 -24.79
CA THR A 45 -4.73 28.18 -24.11
C THR A 45 -6.22 28.05 -24.44
N ALA A 46 -6.57 27.78 -25.70
CA ALA A 46 -7.94 27.51 -26.13
C ALA A 46 -8.52 26.25 -25.44
N HIS A 47 -7.71 25.19 -25.34
CA HIS A 47 -8.13 23.94 -24.67
C HIS A 47 -8.37 24.14 -23.17
N LEU A 48 -7.52 24.90 -22.47
CA LEU A 48 -7.73 25.23 -21.06
C LEU A 48 -8.97 26.09 -20.85
N VAL A 49 -9.28 26.99 -21.79
CA VAL A 49 -10.50 27.82 -21.74
C VAL A 49 -11.75 26.96 -21.87
N ASP A 50 -11.72 25.92 -22.70
CA ASP A 50 -12.86 25.00 -22.86
C ASP A 50 -13.04 24.11 -21.62
N VAL A 51 -11.95 23.65 -20.99
CA VAL A 51 -12.00 22.93 -19.71
C VAL A 51 -12.64 23.79 -18.60
N VAL A 52 -12.37 25.10 -18.58
CA VAL A 52 -12.99 26.05 -17.63
C VAL A 52 -14.46 26.31 -17.93
N LYS A 53 -14.85 26.35 -19.22
CA LYS A 53 -16.24 26.61 -19.62
C LYS A 53 -17.18 25.44 -19.36
N TYR A 54 -16.68 24.21 -19.33
CA TYR A 54 -17.51 23.00 -19.22
C TYR A 54 -17.13 22.12 -18.00
N PRO A 55 -17.24 22.63 -16.76
CA PRO A 55 -16.84 21.91 -15.55
C PRO A 55 -17.67 20.65 -15.26
N ALA A 56 -18.86 20.54 -15.84
CA ALA A 56 -19.70 19.34 -15.75
C ALA A 56 -19.19 18.18 -16.63
N ILE A 57 -18.34 18.48 -17.63
CA ILE A 57 -17.76 17.51 -18.57
C ILE A 57 -16.37 17.10 -18.12
N PHE A 58 -15.56 18.05 -17.64
CA PHE A 58 -14.15 17.82 -17.31
C PHE A 58 -13.85 17.73 -15.80
N GLY A 59 -14.89 17.87 -14.96
CA GLY A 59 -14.74 17.85 -13.51
C GLY A 59 -14.34 19.20 -12.91
N THR A 60 -14.90 19.51 -11.74
CA THR A 60 -14.72 20.81 -11.08
C THR A 60 -13.28 21.07 -10.61
N ALA A 61 -12.51 20.02 -10.33
CA ALA A 61 -11.10 20.13 -9.94
C ALA A 61 -10.22 20.49 -11.13
N ALA A 62 -10.38 19.81 -12.29
CA ALA A 62 -9.64 20.12 -13.51
C ALA A 62 -9.98 21.54 -14.02
N ALA A 63 -11.26 21.94 -13.95
CA ALA A 63 -11.68 23.31 -14.26
C ALA A 63 -11.03 24.36 -13.34
N ALA A 64 -10.85 24.05 -12.05
CA ALA A 64 -10.19 24.96 -11.11
C ALA A 64 -8.68 25.07 -11.37
N VAL A 65 -8.01 23.97 -11.72
CA VAL A 65 -6.59 23.95 -12.10
C VAL A 65 -6.34 24.67 -13.42
N ALA A 66 -7.18 24.42 -14.43
CA ALA A 66 -7.12 25.12 -15.72
C ALA A 66 -7.38 26.62 -15.57
N ALA A 67 -8.35 27.02 -14.73
CA ALA A 67 -8.62 28.42 -14.40
C ALA A 67 -7.42 29.09 -13.73
N SER A 68 -6.76 28.43 -12.79
CA SER A 68 -5.58 28.98 -12.12
C SER A 68 -4.38 29.16 -13.07
N ARG A 69 -4.18 28.23 -14.01
CA ARG A 69 -3.11 28.34 -15.03
C ARG A 69 -3.39 29.48 -16.01
N LEU A 70 -4.64 29.66 -16.42
CA LEU A 70 -5.06 30.78 -17.28
C LEU A 70 -4.95 32.14 -16.57
N MET A 71 -5.22 32.21 -15.27
CA MET A 71 -5.03 33.44 -14.49
C MET A 71 -3.55 33.83 -14.38
N ALA A 72 -2.65 32.86 -14.16
CA ALA A 72 -1.21 33.12 -14.10
C ALA A 72 -0.63 33.58 -15.45
N ALA A 73 -1.19 33.09 -16.58
CA ALA A 73 -0.80 33.51 -17.92
C ALA A 73 -1.41 34.86 -18.36
N ALA A 74 -2.53 35.27 -17.76
CA ALA A 74 -3.22 36.53 -18.08
C ALA A 74 -2.49 37.78 -17.57
N ASP A 75 -1.63 37.66 -16.55
CA ASP A 75 -0.84 38.78 -16.01
C ASP A 75 0.24 39.29 -17.00
N SER A 76 0.47 38.58 -18.12
CA SER A 76 1.43 38.98 -19.16
C SER A 76 0.83 39.55 -20.46
N GLU A 77 -0.48 39.40 -20.74
CA GLU A 77 -1.09 39.87 -22.00
C GLU A 77 -2.55 40.35 -21.86
N SER A 78 -2.83 41.57 -22.35
CA SER A 78 -4.11 42.28 -22.09
C SER A 78 -5.37 41.69 -22.75
N ASP A 79 -5.27 41.02 -23.90
CA ASP A 79 -6.45 40.43 -24.59
C ASP A 79 -6.82 39.03 -24.05
N LEU A 80 -5.80 38.30 -23.56
CA LEU A 80 -6.00 37.01 -22.91
C LEU A 80 -6.73 37.15 -21.58
N GLY A 81 -6.40 38.17 -20.79
CA GLY A 81 -7.07 38.49 -19.53
C GLY A 81 -8.58 38.72 -19.68
N ASP A 82 -9.00 39.42 -20.73
CA ASP A 82 -10.42 39.68 -21.00
C ASP A 82 -11.17 38.41 -21.45
N ARG A 83 -10.53 37.53 -22.21
CA ARG A 83 -11.11 36.23 -22.61
C ARG A 83 -11.27 35.28 -21.41
N VAL A 84 -10.31 35.28 -20.49
CA VAL A 84 -10.33 34.48 -19.25
C VAL A 84 -11.40 34.99 -18.27
N GLN A 85 -11.50 36.31 -18.07
CA GLN A 85 -12.56 36.94 -17.26
C GLN A 85 -13.98 36.60 -17.76
N ARG A 86 -14.18 36.60 -19.09
CA ARG A 86 -15.46 36.22 -19.71
C ARG A 86 -15.78 34.73 -19.56
N ALA A 87 -14.77 33.85 -19.63
CA ALA A 87 -14.96 32.41 -19.43
C ALA A 87 -15.33 32.09 -17.97
N LEU A 88 -14.64 32.69 -17.00
CA LEU A 88 -14.88 32.47 -15.56
C LEU A 88 -16.24 32.99 -15.10
N SER A 89 -16.70 34.12 -15.64
CA SER A 89 -18.04 34.66 -15.35
C SER A 89 -19.17 33.81 -15.92
N SER A 90 -18.93 33.08 -17.01
CA SER A 90 -19.90 32.15 -17.61
C SER A 90 -20.02 30.80 -16.86
N ALA A 91 -18.95 30.37 -16.16
CA ALA A 91 -18.86 29.04 -15.52
C ALA A 91 -19.54 28.93 -14.14
N ARG A 92 -20.08 30.03 -13.57
CA ARG A 92 -20.74 30.08 -12.24
C ARG A 92 -19.94 29.43 -11.09
N LEU A 93 -18.61 29.42 -11.17
CA LEU A 93 -17.75 28.88 -10.12
C LEU A 93 -17.73 29.81 -8.90
N SER A 94 -17.88 29.25 -7.69
CA SER A 94 -17.87 30.06 -6.47
C SER A 94 -16.48 30.61 -6.18
N ARG A 95 -16.39 31.84 -5.63
CA ARG A 95 -15.12 32.46 -5.20
C ARG A 95 -14.34 31.58 -4.22
N ARG A 96 -15.02 30.72 -3.47
CA ARG A 96 -14.44 29.75 -2.51
C ARG A 96 -13.78 28.55 -3.20
N THR A 97 -14.31 28.11 -4.35
CA THR A 97 -13.76 27.04 -5.20
C THR A 97 -12.50 27.51 -5.91
N LEU A 98 -12.52 28.77 -6.40
CA LEU A 98 -11.37 29.42 -7.02
C LEU A 98 -10.22 29.63 -6.03
N LEU A 99 -10.51 30.06 -4.79
CA LEU A 99 -9.51 30.21 -3.74
C LEU A 99 -8.94 28.87 -3.24
N ARG A 100 -9.73 27.79 -3.26
CA ARG A 100 -9.23 26.42 -2.99
C ARG A 100 -8.30 25.96 -4.11
N GLY A 101 -8.68 26.12 -5.38
CA GLY A 101 -7.80 25.79 -6.51
C GLY A 101 -6.50 26.59 -6.54
N ALA A 102 -6.57 27.91 -6.27
CA ALA A 102 -5.40 28.80 -6.24
C ALA A 102 -4.44 28.51 -5.08
N ALA A 103 -4.93 28.00 -3.94
CA ALA A 103 -4.09 27.57 -2.82
C ALA A 103 -3.31 26.27 -3.12
N PHE A 104 -3.79 25.44 -4.06
CA PHE A 104 -3.10 24.23 -4.50
C PHE A 104 -2.06 24.52 -5.61
N THR A 105 -2.26 25.53 -6.46
CA THR A 105 -1.32 25.89 -7.54
C THR A 105 -0.11 26.70 -7.07
N THR A 106 -0.21 27.53 -6.02
CA THR A 106 0.98 28.16 -5.42
C THR A 106 1.90 27.15 -4.73
N ALA A 107 1.37 26.00 -4.29
CA ALA A 107 2.20 24.89 -3.80
C ALA A 107 2.90 24.13 -4.95
N ALA A 108 2.33 24.08 -6.16
CA ALA A 108 2.88 23.33 -7.29
C ALA A 108 3.95 24.07 -8.11
N LEU A 109 4.01 25.42 -8.05
CA LEU A 109 4.90 26.24 -8.89
C LEU A 109 6.13 26.82 -8.16
N ALA A 110 6.33 26.49 -6.87
CA ALA A 110 7.50 26.92 -6.10
C ALA A 110 8.28 25.72 -5.56
N PHE A 111 8.91 24.94 -6.45
CA PHE A 111 9.89 23.92 -6.04
C PHE A 111 11.13 23.95 -6.91
N PRO A 112 12.19 24.59 -6.39
CA PRO A 112 13.38 23.82 -6.07
C PRO A 112 13.82 24.11 -4.63
N THR A 113 13.03 23.67 -3.64
CA THR A 113 13.44 23.40 -2.26
C THR A 113 12.29 22.69 -1.51
N LEU A 114 12.07 21.40 -1.81
CA LEU A 114 11.25 20.51 -0.97
C LEU A 114 12.00 20.24 0.34
N ALA A 115 11.94 21.18 1.26
CA ALA A 115 12.33 21.01 2.67
C ALA A 115 11.39 21.76 3.63
N ALA A 116 10.32 22.40 3.13
CA ALA A 116 9.51 23.33 3.95
C ALA A 116 7.98 23.20 3.80
N CYS A 117 7.46 22.18 3.10
CA CYS A 117 6.01 21.99 2.93
C CYS A 117 5.42 20.79 3.70
N GLU A 118 6.18 20.16 4.59
CA GLU A 118 5.73 19.01 5.41
C GLU A 118 4.82 19.36 6.60
N ARG A 119 4.33 20.60 6.73
CA ARG A 119 3.54 21.00 7.90
C ARG A 119 2.28 21.78 7.53
N ILE A 120 1.34 21.12 6.85
CA ILE A 120 -0.07 21.39 7.14
C ILE A 120 -0.33 20.71 8.49
N ILE A 121 -0.18 21.49 9.58
CA ILE A 121 -0.55 21.05 10.92
C ILE A 121 -2.08 20.99 10.95
N VAL A 122 -2.64 19.84 10.56
CA VAL A 122 -3.96 19.46 11.05
C VAL A 122 -3.78 19.22 12.55
N PRO A 123 -4.65 19.72 13.44
CA PRO A 123 -4.47 19.47 14.87
C PRO A 123 -4.51 17.96 15.15
N SER A 124 -3.42 17.43 15.72
CA SER A 124 -3.37 16.03 16.20
C SER A 124 -4.51 15.79 17.18
N THR A 125 -5.39 14.85 16.86
CA THR A 125 -6.35 14.34 17.84
C THR A 125 -5.61 13.42 18.80
N LEU A 126 -5.37 13.91 20.02
CA LEU A 126 -4.95 13.08 21.13
C LEU A 126 -6.04 12.03 21.41
N LEU A 127 -5.67 10.76 21.47
CA LEU A 127 -6.60 9.72 21.90
C LEU A 127 -6.82 9.84 23.42
N PRO A 128 -8.06 9.97 23.90
CA PRO A 128 -8.34 10.03 25.33
C PRO A 128 -8.10 8.64 25.96
N GLY A 129 -6.91 8.43 26.51
CA GLY A 129 -6.55 7.19 27.20
C GLY A 129 -5.11 6.78 26.92
N GLY A 130 -4.15 7.54 27.46
CA GLY A 130 -2.74 7.14 27.40
C GLY A 130 -2.53 5.83 28.17
N VAL A 131 -1.65 4.98 27.65
CA VAL A 131 -1.24 3.74 28.31
C VAL A 131 -0.50 4.06 29.61
N THR A 132 -0.92 3.45 30.73
CA THR A 132 -0.28 3.61 32.05
C THR A 132 0.37 2.31 32.53
N ALA A 133 -0.17 1.17 32.11
CA ALA A 133 0.41 -0.14 32.32
C ALA A 133 1.65 -0.35 31.43
N SER A 134 2.48 -1.30 31.84
CA SER A 134 3.71 -1.66 31.14
C SER A 134 3.75 -3.18 30.94
N PRO A 135 2.80 -3.74 30.17
CA PRO A 135 2.57 -5.19 30.10
C PRO A 135 3.70 -5.93 29.38
N ASN A 136 3.56 -7.26 29.34
CA ASN A 136 4.25 -8.14 28.40
C ASN A 136 3.77 -7.87 26.95
N LEU A 137 4.48 -8.41 25.97
CA LEU A 137 4.14 -8.22 24.56
C LEU A 137 4.09 -9.54 23.79
N LEU A 138 2.98 -9.77 23.10
CA LEU A 138 2.85 -10.74 22.03
C LEU A 138 2.75 -10.00 20.68
N GLN A 139 3.81 -10.06 19.89
CA GLN A 139 3.88 -9.48 18.55
C GLN A 139 3.56 -10.56 17.51
N ILE A 140 2.57 -10.33 16.67
CA ILE A 140 2.20 -11.21 15.55
C ILE A 140 2.42 -10.46 14.24
N VAL A 141 3.20 -11.06 13.34
CA VAL A 141 3.40 -10.57 11.98
C VAL A 141 2.97 -11.65 11.00
N VAL A 142 2.13 -11.31 10.03
CA VAL A 142 1.65 -12.25 8.99
C VAL A 142 2.15 -11.78 7.63
N ASP A 143 2.80 -12.65 6.88
CA ASP A 143 3.45 -12.32 5.61
C ASP A 143 2.44 -12.35 4.44
N ASP A 144 2.39 -11.28 3.64
CA ASP A 144 1.51 -11.16 2.46
C ASP A 144 -0.01 -11.21 2.75
N LEU A 145 -0.45 -10.84 3.96
CA LEU A 145 -1.87 -10.80 4.34
C LEU A 145 -2.49 -9.44 3.96
N ASN A 146 -3.40 -9.47 2.99
CA ASN A 146 -4.15 -8.29 2.56
C ASN A 146 -5.45 -8.08 3.36
N GLU A 147 -6.33 -7.23 2.86
CA GLU A 147 -7.63 -6.89 3.45
C GLU A 147 -8.69 -8.02 3.40
N TYR A 148 -8.36 -9.21 2.89
CA TYR A 148 -9.27 -10.38 2.82
C TYR A 148 -9.40 -11.07 4.18
N VAL A 149 -9.77 -10.29 5.19
CA VAL A 149 -10.09 -10.71 6.56
C VAL A 149 -11.47 -10.16 6.92
N GLY A 150 -12.22 -10.90 7.74
CA GLY A 150 -13.63 -10.59 8.03
C GLY A 150 -13.84 -9.16 8.55
N PHE A 151 -13.01 -8.70 9.48
CA PHE A 151 -13.13 -7.36 10.06
C PHE A 151 -12.78 -6.19 9.11
N LEU A 152 -12.07 -6.43 8.00
CA LEU A 152 -11.84 -5.40 6.97
C LEU A 152 -12.78 -5.53 5.77
N GLY A 153 -13.38 -6.72 5.57
CA GLY A 153 -14.40 -6.94 4.55
C GLY A 153 -13.93 -6.75 3.10
N GLY A 154 -12.64 -6.93 2.84
CA GLY A 154 -12.07 -6.68 1.51
C GLY A 154 -12.34 -7.76 0.46
N TYR A 155 -12.68 -8.98 0.89
CA TYR A 155 -13.05 -10.06 -0.03
C TYR A 155 -14.56 -10.04 -0.30
N PRO A 156 -15.03 -10.01 -1.56
CA PRO A 156 -16.47 -10.01 -1.88
C PRO A 156 -17.18 -11.33 -1.59
N GLY A 157 -16.44 -12.43 -1.44
CA GLY A 157 -16.98 -13.74 -1.08
C GLY A 157 -17.00 -13.97 0.43
N THR A 158 -17.12 -15.24 0.83
CA THR A 158 -17.01 -15.61 2.24
C THR A 158 -15.54 -15.85 2.58
N ILE A 159 -15.05 -15.23 3.66
CA ILE A 159 -13.75 -15.53 4.28
C ILE A 159 -13.98 -16.07 5.70
N HIS A 160 -13.23 -17.11 6.09
CA HIS A 160 -13.32 -17.72 7.42
C HIS A 160 -12.13 -17.30 8.30
N THR A 161 -12.28 -16.20 9.03
CA THR A 161 -11.26 -15.66 9.98
C THR A 161 -11.82 -15.38 11.39
N PRO A 162 -12.50 -16.35 12.03
CA PRO A 162 -13.19 -16.08 13.30
C PRO A 162 -12.26 -15.63 14.44
N ASN A 163 -10.98 -16.01 14.43
CA ASN A 163 -10.06 -15.65 15.51
C ASN A 163 -9.51 -14.22 15.33
N LEU A 164 -9.21 -13.82 14.09
CA LEU A 164 -8.86 -12.44 13.74
C LEU A 164 -10.04 -11.50 13.99
N ASP A 165 -11.26 -11.92 13.65
CA ASP A 165 -12.47 -11.13 13.89
C ASP A 165 -12.73 -10.96 15.40
N ALA A 166 -12.54 -12.01 16.19
CA ALA A 166 -12.61 -11.94 17.65
C ALA A 166 -11.53 -11.03 18.24
N LEU A 167 -10.28 -11.13 17.75
CA LEU A 167 -9.20 -10.23 18.16
C LEU A 167 -9.54 -8.77 17.81
N ALA A 168 -10.05 -8.50 16.62
CA ALA A 168 -10.43 -7.17 16.18
C ALA A 168 -11.53 -6.56 17.06
N ALA A 169 -12.51 -7.36 17.50
CA ALA A 169 -13.57 -6.92 18.40
C ALA A 169 -13.06 -6.48 19.79
N GLU A 170 -11.87 -6.92 20.18
CA GLU A 170 -11.21 -6.58 21.45
C GLU A 170 -10.04 -5.59 21.28
N SER A 171 -9.83 -5.06 20.07
CA SER A 171 -8.65 -4.27 19.73
C SER A 171 -8.97 -2.85 19.30
N LEU A 172 -7.96 -1.97 19.33
CA LEU A 172 -7.91 -0.88 18.37
C LEU A 172 -7.67 -1.47 16.98
N SER A 173 -8.51 -1.11 16.01
CA SER A 173 -8.40 -1.54 14.62
C SER A 173 -8.12 -0.36 13.72
N PHE A 174 -7.07 -0.42 12.92
CA PHE A 174 -6.71 0.64 11.98
C PHE A 174 -7.09 0.20 10.57
N GLU A 175 -8.24 0.66 10.10
CA GLU A 175 -8.83 0.25 8.83
C GLU A 175 -7.99 0.71 7.63
N GLN A 176 -7.14 1.71 7.82
CA GLN A 176 -6.31 2.36 6.80
C GLN A 176 -4.82 2.34 7.19
N PHE A 177 -4.32 1.21 7.67
CA PHE A 177 -2.88 1.04 7.91
C PHE A 177 -2.18 0.67 6.59
N HIS A 178 -1.23 1.51 6.17
CA HIS A 178 -0.47 1.30 4.94
C HIS A 178 1.02 1.10 5.21
N VAL A 179 1.63 0.16 4.48
CA VAL A 179 3.07 -0.05 4.52
C VAL A 179 3.81 0.96 3.65
N THR A 180 4.97 1.41 4.11
CA THR A 180 5.83 2.36 3.39
C THR A 180 6.45 1.74 2.14
N VAL A 181 6.73 0.44 2.13
CA VAL A 181 7.22 -0.27 0.94
C VAL A 181 6.52 -1.61 0.87
N PRO A 182 5.73 -1.90 -0.17
CA PRO A 182 4.92 -3.10 -0.22
C PRO A 182 5.72 -4.34 -0.69
N ILE A 183 6.88 -4.57 -0.06
CA ILE A 183 7.81 -5.68 -0.28
C ILE A 183 8.40 -6.12 1.07
N CYS A 184 8.48 -7.43 1.32
CA CYS A 184 8.82 -7.97 2.65
C CYS A 184 10.08 -7.36 3.32
N PRO A 185 11.32 -7.44 2.78
CA PRO A 185 12.50 -6.90 3.46
C PRO A 185 12.41 -5.40 3.79
N PRO A 186 12.13 -4.48 2.85
CA PRO A 186 12.04 -3.06 3.16
C PRO A 186 10.85 -2.75 4.09
N SER A 187 9.69 -3.40 3.92
CA SER A 187 8.57 -3.21 4.85
C SER A 187 8.95 -3.59 6.29
N ARG A 188 9.57 -4.76 6.46
CA ARG A 188 10.01 -5.24 7.78
C ARG A 188 11.13 -4.38 8.35
N ALA A 189 11.95 -3.75 7.50
CA ALA A 189 12.89 -2.72 7.92
C ALA A 189 12.14 -1.51 8.50
N THR A 190 11.11 -1.00 7.84
CA THR A 190 10.31 0.07 8.43
C THR A 190 9.59 -0.37 9.71
N LEU A 191 8.91 -1.53 9.72
CA LEU A 191 8.16 -2.01 10.88
C LEU A 191 9.06 -2.20 12.12
N MET A 192 10.27 -2.73 11.96
CA MET A 192 11.13 -3.07 13.11
C MET A 192 12.06 -1.95 13.54
N TRP A 193 12.23 -0.90 12.73
CA TRP A 193 13.08 0.26 13.04
C TRP A 193 12.35 1.58 13.16
N GLY A 194 11.13 1.69 12.65
CA GLY A 194 10.38 2.96 12.61
C GLY A 194 11.03 4.01 11.70
N VAL A 195 11.78 3.58 10.69
CA VAL A 195 12.54 4.46 9.78
C VAL A 195 12.00 4.33 8.36
N ASP A 196 11.89 5.45 7.66
CA ASP A 196 11.34 5.55 6.32
C ASP A 196 12.23 4.90 5.27
N ALA A 197 11.60 4.49 4.17
CA ALA A 197 12.27 3.90 3.03
C ALA A 197 13.36 4.81 2.44
N LEU A 198 13.11 6.13 2.43
CA LEU A 198 14.06 7.14 1.98
C LEU A 198 15.31 7.18 2.87
N THR A 199 15.14 6.99 4.18
CA THR A 199 16.22 7.02 5.16
C THR A 199 17.00 5.71 5.16
N HIS A 200 16.33 4.54 5.16
CA HIS A 200 17.02 3.25 5.21
C HIS A 200 17.51 2.73 3.85
N GLN A 201 17.01 3.29 2.74
CA GLN A 201 17.42 3.00 1.35
C GLN A 201 17.27 1.56 0.86
N VAL A 202 16.68 0.67 1.66
CA VAL A 202 16.19 -0.64 1.22
C VAL A 202 14.85 -0.43 0.49
N TYR A 203 14.75 -0.77 -0.79
CA TYR A 203 13.49 -0.63 -1.56
C TYR A 203 13.02 -1.91 -2.26
N LYS A 204 13.88 -2.92 -2.32
CA LYS A 204 13.63 -4.16 -3.07
C LYS A 204 14.11 -5.36 -2.26
N ARG A 205 13.94 -6.55 -2.82
CA ARG A 205 14.52 -7.80 -2.29
C ARG A 205 16.04 -7.85 -2.48
N ASP A 206 16.74 -6.93 -1.82
CA ASP A 206 18.20 -6.88 -1.69
C ASP A 206 18.57 -7.34 -0.28
N ILE A 207 18.72 -8.65 -0.11
CA ILE A 207 19.01 -9.27 1.19
C ILE A 207 20.33 -8.72 1.78
N PRO A 208 21.43 -8.57 1.02
CA PRO A 208 22.64 -7.94 1.54
C PRO A 208 22.43 -6.50 2.03
N ALA A 209 21.76 -5.64 1.27
CA ALA A 209 21.51 -4.25 1.69
C ALA A 209 20.61 -4.19 2.93
N TYR A 210 19.55 -5.01 2.95
CA TYR A 210 18.69 -5.19 4.11
C TYR A 210 19.49 -5.61 5.34
N LEU A 211 20.30 -6.67 5.24
CA LEU A 211 21.11 -7.15 6.36
C LEU A 211 22.15 -6.11 6.81
N ALA A 212 22.77 -5.38 5.88
CA ALA A 212 23.73 -4.33 6.20
C ALA A 212 23.08 -3.20 7.00
N PHE A 213 21.91 -2.72 6.57
CA PHE A 213 21.12 -1.75 7.35
C PHE A 213 20.73 -2.35 8.70
N ALA A 214 20.17 -3.55 8.68
CA ALA A 214 19.64 -4.22 9.86
C ALA A 214 20.71 -4.50 10.93
N LEU A 215 21.97 -4.68 10.53
CA LEU A 215 23.16 -4.78 11.39
C LEU A 215 23.63 -3.44 11.96
N ALA A 216 23.51 -2.36 11.18
CA ALA A 216 24.07 -1.06 11.51
C ALA A 216 23.22 -0.25 12.51
N GLN A 217 21.97 -0.68 12.72
CA GLN A 217 20.97 0.12 13.41
C GLN A 217 20.71 -0.41 14.84
N PRO A 218 21.22 0.28 15.88
CA PRO A 218 21.10 -0.17 17.27
C PRO A 218 19.67 -0.06 17.80
N ASP A 219 18.87 0.86 17.27
CA ASP A 219 17.57 1.26 17.81
C ASP A 219 16.39 0.39 17.32
N HIS A 220 16.67 -0.79 16.75
CA HIS A 220 15.59 -1.69 16.35
C HIS A 220 14.79 -2.18 17.55
N VAL A 221 13.49 -2.43 17.35
CA VAL A 221 12.53 -2.79 18.40
C VAL A 221 13.08 -3.88 19.32
N THR A 222 13.61 -4.97 18.78
CA THR A 222 14.10 -6.08 19.63
C THR A 222 15.36 -5.72 20.44
N ASN A 223 16.21 -4.78 20.02
CA ASN A 223 17.33 -4.31 20.84
C ASN A 223 16.82 -3.41 21.96
N VAL A 224 15.89 -2.51 21.62
CA VAL A 224 15.28 -1.61 22.60
C VAL A 224 14.58 -2.42 23.70
N LEU A 225 13.86 -3.47 23.33
CA LEU A 225 13.22 -4.41 24.27
C LEU A 225 14.24 -5.16 25.13
N ALA A 226 15.30 -5.72 24.55
CA ALA A 226 16.36 -6.38 25.31
C ALA A 226 17.00 -5.42 26.33
N ASN A 227 17.33 -4.20 25.91
CA ASN A 227 17.89 -3.17 26.77
C ASN A 227 16.91 -2.71 27.87
N ALA A 228 15.60 -2.80 27.61
CA ALA A 228 14.54 -2.56 28.58
C ALA A 228 14.29 -3.75 29.52
N GLY A 229 15.07 -4.84 29.42
CA GLY A 229 15.03 -5.98 30.34
C GLY A 229 13.95 -7.02 30.02
N PHE A 230 13.45 -7.06 28.79
CA PHE A 230 12.55 -8.12 28.35
C PHE A 230 13.31 -9.42 28.06
N THR A 231 12.79 -10.53 28.56
CA THR A 231 13.14 -11.85 28.02
C THR A 231 12.47 -12.04 26.65
N GLN A 232 13.25 -12.37 25.63
CA GLN A 232 12.79 -12.40 24.25
C GLN A 232 12.71 -13.80 23.65
N TYR A 233 11.50 -14.14 23.21
CA TYR A 233 11.19 -15.33 22.45
C TYR A 233 10.79 -14.89 21.04
N GLY A 234 11.41 -15.46 20.01
CA GLY A 234 11.08 -15.15 18.63
C GLY A 234 10.95 -16.42 17.79
N GLY A 235 10.24 -16.33 16.68
CA GLY A 235 10.21 -17.42 15.72
C GLY A 235 9.57 -17.07 14.40
N GLY A 236 9.88 -17.88 13.39
CA GLY A 236 9.35 -17.70 12.04
C GLY A 236 9.97 -16.50 11.32
N LYS A 237 9.18 -15.88 10.45
CA LYS A 237 9.61 -14.77 9.58
C LYS A 237 9.28 -13.44 10.25
N ILE A 238 10.06 -13.03 11.26
CA ILE A 238 9.98 -11.66 11.83
C ILE A 238 10.83 -10.72 10.98
N PHE A 239 12.09 -11.07 10.80
CA PHE A 239 12.98 -10.44 9.84
C PHE A 239 12.94 -11.18 8.51
N HIS A 240 13.24 -10.48 7.42
CA HIS A 240 13.39 -11.11 6.11
C HIS A 240 14.81 -11.69 5.98
N GLU A 241 15.02 -12.90 6.50
CA GLU A 241 16.32 -13.58 6.53
C GLU A 241 16.47 -14.59 5.38
N SER A 242 17.73 -14.92 5.04
CA SER A 242 18.04 -16.00 4.10
C SER A 242 17.64 -17.36 4.67
N THR A 243 17.32 -18.29 3.77
CA THR A 243 16.90 -19.67 4.06
C THR A 243 17.88 -20.51 4.90
N ASP A 244 19.09 -20.01 5.15
CA ASP A 244 20.13 -20.69 5.93
C ASP A 244 20.16 -20.27 7.40
N ASN A 245 19.34 -19.32 7.81
CA ASN A 245 19.19 -18.90 9.21
C ASN A 245 20.53 -18.49 9.86
N SER A 246 21.48 -18.03 9.03
CA SER A 246 22.84 -17.66 9.42
C SER A 246 22.93 -16.37 10.25
N TYR A 247 21.81 -15.66 10.37
CA TYR A 247 21.70 -14.39 11.07
C TYR A 247 21.01 -14.57 12.44
N HIS A 248 21.57 -15.42 13.30
CA HIS A 248 21.11 -15.54 14.69
C HIS A 248 21.44 -14.25 15.44
N ARG A 249 20.43 -13.41 15.66
CA ARG A 249 20.63 -12.20 16.42
C ARG A 249 20.77 -12.48 17.93
N PRO A 250 21.76 -11.90 18.62
CA PRO A 250 22.04 -12.19 20.03
C PRO A 250 20.95 -11.70 20.99
N GLN A 251 20.04 -10.81 20.57
CA GLN A 251 18.99 -10.31 21.46
C GLN A 251 17.80 -11.28 21.65
N TRP A 252 17.71 -12.36 20.87
CA TRP A 252 16.73 -13.41 21.11
C TRP A 252 17.30 -14.41 22.13
N ASP A 253 16.68 -14.53 23.30
CA ASP A 253 17.04 -15.56 24.28
C ASP A 253 16.66 -16.96 23.78
N HIS A 254 15.55 -17.03 23.04
CA HIS A 254 15.10 -18.23 22.36
C HIS A 254 14.53 -17.89 20.99
N TYR A 255 15.06 -18.51 19.94
CA TYR A 255 14.56 -18.32 18.58
C TYR A 255 14.19 -19.67 17.94
N LEU A 256 13.02 -19.74 17.29
CA LEU A 256 12.67 -20.82 16.37
C LEU A 256 12.97 -20.39 14.91
N PRO A 257 14.04 -20.90 14.30
CA PRO A 257 14.36 -20.70 12.88
C PRO A 257 13.19 -20.97 11.95
N THR A 258 13.14 -20.26 10.83
CA THR A 258 12.20 -20.59 9.75
C THR A 258 12.51 -21.97 9.18
N GLN A 259 11.50 -22.84 9.09
CA GLN A 259 11.66 -24.20 8.51
C GLN A 259 11.09 -24.30 7.08
N TYR A 260 10.62 -23.19 6.53
CA TYR A 260 9.83 -23.10 5.30
C TYR A 260 10.41 -23.80 4.06
N ALA A 261 11.72 -23.69 3.83
CA ALA A 261 12.37 -24.29 2.66
C ALA A 261 12.28 -25.84 2.62
N ALA A 262 12.07 -26.49 3.76
CA ALA A 262 11.90 -27.94 3.82
C ALA A 262 10.48 -28.40 3.45
N PHE A 263 9.52 -27.47 3.39
CA PHE A 263 8.09 -27.74 3.15
C PHE A 263 7.55 -27.07 1.89
N ASP A 264 8.38 -26.28 1.21
CA ASP A 264 8.03 -25.79 -0.12
C ASP A 264 7.86 -26.97 -1.07
N PRO A 265 6.77 -27.03 -1.84
CA PRO A 265 6.64 -28.06 -2.86
C PRO A 265 7.80 -27.89 -3.85
N PRO A 266 8.35 -28.99 -4.38
CA PRO A 266 9.43 -28.89 -5.36
C PRO A 266 8.90 -28.10 -6.55
N SER A 267 9.54 -26.96 -6.84
CA SER A 267 9.20 -26.15 -8.01
C SER A 267 9.33 -27.02 -9.25
N GLY A 268 8.20 -27.36 -9.86
CA GLY A 268 8.18 -28.08 -11.13
C GLY A 268 8.69 -27.19 -12.25
N PRO A 269 9.21 -27.75 -13.36
CA PRO A 269 9.66 -26.96 -14.51
C PRO A 269 8.56 -26.04 -15.09
N ASP A 270 7.29 -26.36 -14.82
CA ASP A 270 6.11 -25.64 -15.31
C ASP A 270 5.41 -24.77 -14.24
N ASN A 271 5.87 -24.71 -12.96
CA ASN A 271 5.20 -23.94 -11.89
C ASN A 271 6.19 -23.18 -10.99
N ILE A 272 7.18 -22.52 -11.57
CA ILE A 272 8.28 -21.88 -10.82
C ILE A 272 7.90 -20.60 -10.03
N PHE A 273 6.62 -20.20 -9.98
CA PHE A 273 6.21 -18.90 -9.41
C PHE A 273 4.92 -18.85 -8.58
N PHE A 274 4.01 -19.83 -8.71
CA PHE A 274 2.77 -19.93 -7.91
C PHE A 274 2.60 -21.35 -7.37
N ASP A 275 3.49 -21.73 -6.46
CA ASP A 275 3.43 -23.02 -5.78
C ASP A 275 2.22 -23.09 -4.83
N TYR A 276 1.33 -24.07 -5.06
CA TYR A 276 0.15 -24.35 -4.24
C TYR A 276 -0.11 -25.87 -4.15
N GLY A 277 -0.85 -26.30 -3.14
CA GLY A 277 -1.32 -27.68 -3.04
C GLY A 277 -1.85 -28.06 -1.66
N THR A 278 -1.95 -29.36 -1.43
CA THR A 278 -2.40 -29.92 -0.16
C THR A 278 -1.22 -30.30 0.72
N HIS A 279 -1.22 -29.82 1.97
CA HIS A 279 -0.23 -30.23 2.97
C HIS A 279 -0.43 -31.70 3.35
N PRO A 280 0.63 -32.54 3.37
CA PRO A 280 0.50 -33.95 3.70
C PRO A 280 -0.06 -34.20 5.11
N ALA A 281 -1.03 -35.11 5.21
CA ALA A 281 -1.59 -35.50 6.50
C ALA A 281 -0.52 -36.11 7.44
N GLY A 282 -0.53 -35.70 8.71
CA GLY A 282 0.40 -36.21 9.73
C GLY A 282 1.81 -35.60 9.67
N VAL A 283 2.04 -34.61 8.81
CA VAL A 283 3.26 -33.80 8.78
C VAL A 283 2.94 -32.44 9.40
N ASP A 284 3.73 -31.97 10.35
CA ASP A 284 3.52 -30.65 10.94
C ASP A 284 3.83 -29.55 9.95
N HIS A 285 2.93 -28.57 9.83
CA HIS A 285 3.16 -27.40 9.00
C HIS A 285 4.07 -26.39 9.73
N PRO A 286 4.96 -25.65 9.05
CA PRO A 286 5.83 -24.65 9.68
C PRO A 286 5.11 -23.62 10.57
N ASP A 287 3.99 -23.05 10.10
CA ASP A 287 3.17 -22.12 10.91
C ASP A 287 2.51 -22.81 12.13
N GLN A 288 2.24 -24.12 12.07
CA GLN A 288 1.78 -24.88 13.25
C GLN A 288 2.92 -25.04 14.25
N LEU A 289 4.13 -25.39 13.80
CA LEU A 289 5.31 -25.51 14.66
C LEU A 289 5.64 -24.17 15.36
N LEU A 290 5.40 -23.05 14.68
CA LEU A 290 5.55 -21.71 15.27
C LEU A 290 4.52 -21.46 16.38
N ALA A 291 3.25 -21.80 16.16
CA ALA A 291 2.22 -21.71 17.19
C ALA A 291 2.54 -22.64 18.39
N ASP A 292 2.98 -23.87 18.12
CA ASP A 292 3.36 -24.85 19.14
C ASP A 292 4.53 -24.35 19.99
N PHE A 293 5.52 -23.70 19.36
CA PHE A 293 6.63 -23.05 20.06
C PHE A 293 6.12 -21.95 21.00
N ALA A 294 5.25 -21.05 20.52
CA ALA A 294 4.71 -19.98 21.35
C ALA A 294 3.95 -20.52 22.57
N ILE A 295 3.09 -21.52 22.34
CA ILE A 295 2.30 -22.19 23.37
C ILE A 295 3.23 -22.81 24.43
N ALA A 296 4.25 -23.55 24.00
CA ALA A 296 5.21 -24.16 24.92
C ALA A 296 5.99 -23.11 25.74
N LYS A 297 6.32 -21.95 25.15
CA LYS A 297 6.96 -20.85 25.89
C LYS A 297 6.02 -20.22 26.91
N MET A 298 4.76 -20.01 26.56
CA MET A 298 3.76 -19.47 27.49
C MET A 298 3.55 -20.41 28.70
N GLN A 299 3.44 -21.71 28.47
CA GLN A 299 3.31 -22.71 29.53
C GLN A 299 4.55 -22.75 30.44
N ALA A 300 5.75 -22.65 29.86
CA ALA A 300 6.98 -22.59 30.63
C ALA A 300 7.06 -21.32 31.50
N LEU A 301 6.62 -20.18 30.97
CA LEU A 301 6.56 -18.90 31.69
C LEU A 301 5.57 -18.92 32.86
N ALA A 302 4.46 -19.67 32.75
CA ALA A 302 3.52 -19.82 33.86
C ALA A 302 4.14 -20.56 35.06
N GLY A 303 5.00 -21.56 34.79
CA GLY A 303 5.73 -22.27 35.84
C GLY A 303 6.99 -21.54 36.33
N ASN A 304 7.61 -20.72 35.48
CA ASN A 304 8.84 -19.98 35.75
C ASN A 304 8.70 -18.53 35.27
N PRO A 305 7.97 -17.69 36.02
CA PRO A 305 7.69 -16.33 35.59
C PRO A 305 8.96 -15.48 35.54
N VAL A 306 9.08 -14.67 34.51
CA VAL A 306 10.06 -13.59 34.40
C VAL A 306 9.39 -12.25 34.67
N SER A 307 10.17 -11.19 34.88
CA SER A 307 9.61 -9.86 35.15
C SER A 307 8.83 -9.29 33.96
N ARG A 308 9.36 -9.46 32.74
CA ARG A 308 8.75 -9.02 31.48
C ARG A 308 9.19 -9.92 30.34
N PHE A 309 8.28 -10.28 29.46
CA PHE A 309 8.62 -11.04 28.25
C PHE A 309 8.03 -10.44 26.98
N HIS A 310 8.69 -10.75 25.87
CA HIS A 310 8.28 -10.46 24.52
C HIS A 310 8.26 -11.77 23.73
N ILE A 311 7.14 -12.10 23.11
CA ILE A 311 7.00 -13.21 22.17
C ILE A 311 6.68 -12.64 20.79
N ALA A 312 7.58 -12.82 19.80
CA ALA A 312 7.37 -12.40 18.43
C ALA A 312 7.18 -13.59 17.49
N LEU A 313 6.07 -13.63 16.77
CA LEU A 313 5.70 -14.71 15.85
C LEU A 313 5.52 -14.18 14.43
N GLY A 314 6.34 -14.67 13.51
CA GLY A 314 6.25 -14.35 12.09
C GLY A 314 5.67 -15.49 11.27
N PHE A 315 4.35 -15.49 11.07
CA PHE A 315 3.66 -16.47 10.22
C PHE A 315 3.96 -16.19 8.75
N ARG A 316 4.21 -17.25 7.97
CA ARG A 316 4.52 -17.12 6.53
C ARG A 316 3.27 -17.12 5.67
N LEU A 317 2.31 -17.98 5.90
CA LEU A 317 1.09 -17.93 5.11
C LEU A 317 0.36 -16.59 5.38
N PRO A 318 -0.32 -16.00 4.38
CA PRO A 318 -0.57 -16.51 3.05
C PRO A 318 0.46 -16.10 1.98
N HIS A 319 1.75 -15.93 2.30
CA HIS A 319 2.79 -15.85 1.27
C HIS A 319 2.82 -17.11 0.40
N LEU A 320 3.23 -16.95 -0.87
CA LEU A 320 3.41 -18.03 -1.85
C LEU A 320 4.13 -19.27 -1.30
N GLY A 321 3.75 -20.43 -1.83
CA GLY A 321 3.91 -21.74 -1.19
C GLY A 321 2.62 -22.16 -0.47
N TRP A 322 1.46 -21.96 -1.11
CA TRP A 322 0.12 -22.13 -0.52
C TRP A 322 -0.23 -23.61 -0.37
N VAL A 323 0.43 -24.26 0.58
CA VAL A 323 0.28 -25.67 0.88
C VAL A 323 -0.41 -25.80 2.23
N VAL A 324 -1.69 -26.16 2.22
CA VAL A 324 -2.53 -26.21 3.44
C VAL A 324 -3.26 -27.55 3.56
N PRO A 325 -3.64 -28.00 4.76
CA PRO A 325 -4.41 -29.22 4.90
C PRO A 325 -5.73 -29.15 4.11
N GLN A 326 -6.15 -30.27 3.51
CA GLN A 326 -7.34 -30.34 2.65
C GLN A 326 -8.60 -29.73 3.29
N ALA A 327 -8.78 -29.92 4.60
CA ALA A 327 -9.93 -29.40 5.33
C ALA A 327 -10.09 -27.87 5.23
N TYR A 328 -9.01 -27.11 4.98
CA TYR A 328 -9.08 -25.66 4.78
C TYR A 328 -9.45 -25.30 3.35
N LEU A 329 -9.06 -26.09 2.35
CA LEU A 329 -9.55 -25.94 0.97
C LEU A 329 -11.04 -26.26 0.88
N ASP A 330 -11.50 -27.26 1.64
CA ASP A 330 -12.91 -27.68 1.70
C ASP A 330 -13.84 -26.59 2.26
N MET A 331 -13.30 -25.59 2.97
CA MET A 331 -14.06 -24.40 3.42
C MET A 331 -14.42 -23.47 2.25
N TYR A 332 -13.72 -23.59 1.13
CA TYR A 332 -13.86 -22.73 -0.04
C TYR A 332 -14.16 -23.55 -1.30
N PRO A 333 -15.36 -24.10 -1.47
CA PRO A 333 -15.73 -24.77 -2.72
C PRO A 333 -15.46 -23.86 -3.93
N LEU A 334 -14.84 -24.38 -4.99
CA LEU A 334 -14.40 -23.56 -6.14
C LEU A 334 -15.53 -22.77 -6.80
N ASP A 335 -16.77 -23.27 -6.76
CA ASP A 335 -17.93 -22.59 -7.32
C ASP A 335 -18.38 -21.38 -6.47
N ASP A 336 -17.97 -21.32 -5.20
CA ASP A 336 -18.25 -20.21 -4.27
C ASP A 336 -17.11 -19.18 -4.23
N VAL A 337 -15.95 -19.49 -4.80
CA VAL A 337 -14.80 -18.57 -4.88
C VAL A 337 -15.08 -17.49 -5.91
N VAL A 338 -15.36 -16.29 -5.41
CA VAL A 338 -15.53 -15.08 -6.21
C VAL A 338 -14.17 -14.54 -6.61
N VAL A 339 -13.92 -14.41 -7.91
CA VAL A 339 -12.74 -13.74 -8.49
C VAL A 339 -13.23 -12.49 -9.24
N HIS A 340 -12.50 -11.38 -9.12
CA HIS A 340 -12.75 -10.18 -9.95
C HIS A 340 -12.20 -10.39 -11.35
N ASP A 341 -12.85 -9.96 -12.43
CA ASP A 341 -12.20 -9.99 -13.73
C ASP A 341 -10.93 -9.11 -13.71
N PRO A 342 -9.82 -9.55 -14.32
CA PRO A 342 -8.64 -8.70 -14.41
C PRO A 342 -9.00 -7.42 -15.14
N THR A 343 -8.59 -6.29 -14.57
CA THR A 343 -8.79 -4.96 -15.17
C THR A 343 -7.54 -4.53 -15.90
N ASP A 344 -7.71 -3.81 -17.01
CA ASP A 344 -6.62 -3.25 -17.80
C ASP A 344 -6.25 -1.86 -17.25
N GLY A 345 -5.55 -1.83 -16.10
CA GLY A 345 -5.03 -0.60 -15.46
C GLY A 345 -3.51 -0.43 -15.61
N PHE A 346 -2.94 -1.06 -16.64
CA PHE A 346 -1.53 -0.88 -17.03
C PHE A 346 -1.40 -0.01 -18.30
N ASP A 347 -2.45 0.05 -19.12
CA ASP A 347 -2.45 0.80 -20.37
C ASP A 347 -2.62 2.30 -20.17
N ASP A 348 -3.22 2.73 -19.06
CA ASP A 348 -3.35 4.12 -18.62
C ASP A 348 -2.06 4.68 -17.99
N LEU A 349 -1.05 3.84 -17.78
CA LEU A 349 0.25 4.23 -17.25
C LEU A 349 1.15 4.86 -18.32
N GLY A 350 1.84 5.93 -17.93
CA GLY A 350 2.91 6.50 -18.72
C GLY A 350 4.17 5.61 -18.73
N PRO A 351 5.16 5.92 -19.60
CA PRO A 351 6.39 5.16 -19.72
C PRO A 351 7.15 4.96 -18.40
N ILE A 352 7.20 5.94 -17.50
CA ILE A 352 7.89 5.82 -16.22
C ILE A 352 7.11 4.86 -15.31
N GLY A 353 5.81 5.05 -15.13
CA GLY A 353 4.97 4.16 -14.32
C GLY A 353 5.05 2.71 -14.77
N ARG A 354 4.98 2.46 -16.09
CA ARG A 354 5.17 1.11 -16.66
C ARG A 354 6.55 0.54 -16.34
N SER A 355 7.61 1.34 -16.41
CA SER A 355 8.97 0.85 -16.12
C SER A 355 9.17 0.49 -14.65
N VAL A 356 8.54 1.25 -13.75
CA VAL A 356 8.62 1.00 -12.31
C VAL A 356 7.82 -0.24 -11.93
N LEU A 357 6.60 -0.42 -12.46
CA LEU A 357 5.73 -1.56 -12.13
C LEU A 357 6.05 -2.85 -12.89
N ALA A 358 6.77 -2.78 -14.02
CA ALA A 358 7.15 -3.95 -14.83
C ALA A 358 7.73 -5.14 -14.04
N PRO A 359 8.59 -4.99 -13.01
CA PRO A 359 9.10 -6.11 -12.21
C PRO A 359 8.03 -6.98 -11.55
N GLU A 360 6.91 -6.39 -11.14
CA GLU A 360 5.85 -7.06 -10.38
C GLU A 360 4.64 -7.37 -11.26
N VAL A 361 4.62 -6.84 -12.48
CA VAL A 361 3.61 -7.13 -13.48
C VAL A 361 4.11 -8.18 -14.46
N SER A 362 5.39 -8.19 -14.86
CA SER A 362 5.93 -9.04 -15.94
C SER A 362 6.64 -10.32 -15.50
N LEU A 363 6.44 -11.41 -16.25
CA LEU A 363 7.12 -12.70 -16.12
C LEU A 363 8.61 -12.65 -16.51
N TYR A 364 8.95 -11.83 -17.49
CA TYR A 364 10.30 -11.68 -18.02
C TYR A 364 10.58 -10.21 -18.34
N TRP A 365 11.82 -9.77 -18.15
CA TRP A 365 12.28 -8.41 -18.49
C TRP A 365 12.07 -7.99 -19.96
N SER A 366 11.88 -8.97 -20.85
CA SER A 366 11.88 -8.80 -22.31
C SER A 366 10.65 -9.35 -23.02
N GLU A 367 9.69 -9.94 -22.31
CA GLU A 367 8.42 -10.41 -22.91
C GLU A 367 7.22 -9.68 -22.32
N PRO A 368 6.17 -9.41 -23.11
CA PRO A 368 5.00 -8.64 -22.68
C PRO A 368 4.10 -9.38 -21.68
N ARG A 369 4.47 -10.60 -21.25
CA ARG A 369 3.56 -11.46 -20.50
C ARG A 369 3.53 -11.14 -19.02
N THR A 370 2.34 -10.88 -18.47
CA THR A 370 2.17 -10.58 -17.05
C THR A 370 2.06 -11.84 -16.19
N TRP A 371 2.29 -11.73 -14.87
CA TRP A 371 2.00 -12.82 -13.93
C TRP A 371 0.54 -13.27 -14.01
N MET A 372 -0.36 -12.31 -14.22
CA MET A 372 -1.77 -12.56 -14.38
C MET A 372 -2.08 -13.29 -15.70
N GLU A 373 -1.43 -12.94 -16.81
CA GLU A 373 -1.52 -13.70 -18.06
C GLU A 373 -1.00 -15.13 -17.90
N TRP A 374 0.07 -15.33 -17.13
CA TRP A 374 0.54 -16.68 -16.81
C TRP A 374 -0.51 -17.48 -16.06
N VAL A 375 -1.14 -16.89 -15.04
CA VAL A 375 -2.24 -17.52 -14.28
C VAL A 375 -3.39 -17.89 -15.22
N LEU A 376 -3.80 -16.98 -16.11
CA LEU A 376 -4.86 -17.22 -17.10
C LEU A 376 -4.52 -18.36 -18.07
N LEU A 377 -3.25 -18.53 -18.44
CA LEU A 377 -2.80 -19.56 -19.38
C LEU A 377 -2.56 -20.93 -18.72
N ASN A 378 -2.27 -20.96 -17.40
CA ASN A 378 -1.77 -22.16 -16.72
C ASN A 378 -2.70 -22.71 -15.64
N GLY A 379 -3.82 -22.05 -15.33
CA GLY A 379 -4.77 -22.60 -14.36
C GLY A 379 -6.07 -21.82 -14.23
N ASP A 380 -6.95 -22.34 -13.36
CA ASP A 380 -8.17 -21.65 -12.98
C ASP A 380 -7.84 -20.65 -11.85
N ARG A 381 -8.12 -19.37 -12.07
CA ARG A 381 -7.91 -18.30 -11.08
C ARG A 381 -8.55 -18.58 -9.74
N ARG A 382 -9.69 -19.27 -9.75
CA ARG A 382 -10.40 -19.67 -8.53
C ARG A 382 -9.57 -20.63 -7.69
N VAL A 383 -8.75 -21.47 -8.30
CA VAL A 383 -7.85 -22.39 -7.59
C VAL A 383 -6.76 -21.60 -6.87
N TYR A 384 -6.12 -20.63 -7.53
CA TYR A 384 -5.10 -19.79 -6.88
C TYR A 384 -5.69 -19.00 -5.71
N LEU A 385 -6.85 -18.37 -5.91
CA LEU A 385 -7.52 -17.62 -4.86
C LEU A 385 -8.01 -18.53 -3.73
N GLN A 386 -8.56 -19.72 -4.03
CA GLN A 386 -8.96 -20.72 -3.03
C GLN A 386 -7.80 -21.05 -2.09
N HIS A 387 -6.60 -21.29 -2.64
CA HIS A 387 -5.43 -21.63 -1.84
C HIS A 387 -4.94 -20.45 -0.99
N TYR A 388 -5.04 -19.22 -1.50
CA TYR A 388 -4.75 -18.01 -0.71
C TYR A 388 -5.75 -17.85 0.44
N LEU A 389 -7.06 -17.93 0.19
CA LEU A 389 -8.11 -17.83 1.21
C LEU A 389 -8.00 -18.95 2.27
N ALA A 390 -7.73 -20.18 1.83
CA ALA A 390 -7.49 -21.31 2.72
C ALA A 390 -6.22 -21.12 3.58
N SER A 391 -5.19 -20.50 3.03
CA SER A 391 -3.97 -20.12 3.78
C SER A 391 -4.26 -19.07 4.85
N ILE A 392 -5.12 -18.08 4.56
CA ILE A 392 -5.59 -17.11 5.55
C ILE A 392 -6.33 -17.83 6.70
N SER A 393 -7.30 -18.69 6.39
CA SER A 393 -8.03 -19.44 7.43
C SER A 393 -7.15 -20.38 8.24
N TYR A 394 -6.13 -20.96 7.60
CA TYR A 394 -5.16 -21.80 8.28
C TYR A 394 -4.37 -20.99 9.32
N VAL A 395 -3.86 -19.82 8.94
CA VAL A 395 -3.12 -18.94 9.86
C VAL A 395 -4.02 -18.34 10.92
N ASP A 396 -5.25 -17.96 10.59
CA ASP A 396 -6.26 -17.55 11.56
C ASP A 396 -6.44 -18.62 12.65
N HIS A 397 -6.53 -19.91 12.26
CA HIS A 397 -6.61 -21.00 13.22
C HIS A 397 -5.36 -21.10 14.10
N GLN A 398 -4.15 -20.99 13.52
CA GLN A 398 -2.90 -21.03 14.31
C GLN A 398 -2.79 -19.84 15.29
N ILE A 399 -3.19 -18.64 14.86
CA ILE A 399 -3.27 -17.45 15.71
C ILE A 399 -4.29 -17.69 16.83
N GLY A 400 -5.46 -18.25 16.52
CA GLY A 400 -6.46 -18.63 17.51
C GLY A 400 -5.92 -19.57 18.58
N ARG A 401 -5.11 -20.58 18.21
CA ARG A 401 -4.45 -21.48 19.18
C ARG A 401 -3.54 -20.71 20.13
N VAL A 402 -2.73 -19.78 19.62
CA VAL A 402 -1.83 -18.94 20.43
C VAL A 402 -2.63 -18.00 21.35
N LEU A 403 -3.67 -17.34 20.83
CA LEU A 403 -4.50 -16.42 21.62
C LEU A 403 -5.27 -17.15 22.72
N ASN A 404 -5.80 -18.35 22.43
CA ASN A 404 -6.47 -19.19 23.42
C ASN A 404 -5.51 -19.64 24.53
N GLU A 405 -4.27 -20.00 24.18
CA GLU A 405 -3.26 -20.32 25.18
C GLU A 405 -2.95 -19.11 26.03
N LEU A 406 -2.74 -17.92 25.44
CA LEU A 406 -2.49 -16.68 26.17
C LEU A 406 -3.63 -16.38 27.16
N ALA A 407 -4.89 -16.52 26.73
CA ALA A 407 -6.07 -16.30 27.55
C ALA A 407 -6.15 -17.25 28.77
N ALA A 408 -5.54 -18.44 28.67
CA ALA A 408 -5.46 -19.40 29.77
C ALA A 408 -4.34 -19.09 30.78
N GLN A 409 -3.45 -18.13 30.50
CA GLN A 409 -2.31 -17.81 31.35
C GLN A 409 -2.64 -16.83 32.48
N PRO A 410 -1.95 -16.89 33.63
CA PRO A 410 -2.15 -15.93 34.73
C PRO A 410 -1.78 -14.49 34.36
N TYR A 411 -0.97 -14.28 33.32
CA TYR A 411 -0.52 -12.97 32.82
C TYR A 411 -1.30 -12.49 31.59
N ALA A 412 -2.43 -13.13 31.24
CA ALA A 412 -3.24 -12.76 30.07
C ALA A 412 -3.65 -11.28 30.08
N ASN A 413 -4.10 -10.79 31.23
CA ASN A 413 -4.54 -9.40 31.44
C ASN A 413 -3.37 -8.42 31.61
N ASP A 414 -2.14 -8.90 31.59
CA ASP A 414 -0.90 -8.10 31.63
C ASP A 414 -0.06 -8.37 30.38
N THR A 415 -0.72 -8.63 29.25
CA THR A 415 -0.07 -8.87 27.95
C THR A 415 -0.79 -8.09 26.85
N ALA A 416 -0.07 -7.15 26.25
CA ALA A 416 -0.48 -6.49 25.01
C ALA A 416 -0.28 -7.44 23.81
N VAL A 417 -1.16 -7.35 22.82
CA VAL A 417 -1.08 -8.13 21.58
C VAL A 417 -1.12 -7.18 20.40
N THR A 418 -0.17 -7.32 19.48
CA THR A 418 -0.22 -6.65 18.18
C THR A 418 -0.33 -7.67 17.06
N LEU A 419 -1.07 -7.33 16.02
CA LEU A 419 -1.09 -8.08 14.76
C LEU A 419 -0.91 -7.10 13.61
N VAL A 420 0.03 -7.40 12.70
CA VAL A 420 0.29 -6.59 11.50
C VAL A 420 0.65 -7.49 10.31
N SER A 421 0.40 -7.04 9.09
CA SER A 421 1.05 -7.63 7.91
C SER A 421 2.17 -6.75 7.36
N ASP A 422 3.18 -7.35 6.72
CA ASP A 422 4.27 -6.61 6.10
C ASP A 422 3.91 -6.04 4.71
N ASN A 423 2.89 -6.56 4.05
CA ASN A 423 2.37 -6.03 2.79
C ASN A 423 1.11 -6.82 2.41
N GLY A 424 0.29 -6.26 1.54
CA GLY A 424 -0.82 -6.98 0.94
C GLY A 424 -0.41 -7.89 -0.23
N TYR A 425 -1.41 -8.33 -0.99
CA TYR A 425 -1.29 -9.20 -2.15
C TYR A 425 -2.43 -8.96 -3.16
N HIS A 426 -2.08 -8.94 -4.44
CA HIS A 426 -2.95 -8.79 -5.61
C HIS A 426 -3.40 -10.14 -6.18
N HIS A 427 -4.63 -10.17 -6.69
CA HIS A 427 -5.29 -11.36 -7.27
C HIS A 427 -5.79 -11.14 -8.72
N GLY A 428 -5.24 -10.13 -9.39
CA GLY A 428 -5.50 -9.82 -10.80
C GLY A 428 -5.91 -8.38 -11.07
N GLU A 429 -6.11 -7.57 -10.02
CA GLU A 429 -6.40 -6.14 -10.14
C GLU A 429 -5.31 -5.46 -10.96
N ASN A 430 -5.70 -4.69 -11.98
CA ASN A 430 -4.79 -3.98 -12.89
C ASN A 430 -3.75 -4.90 -13.52
N ASN A 431 -4.18 -6.09 -13.94
CA ASN A 431 -3.36 -7.13 -14.53
C ASN A 431 -2.13 -7.51 -13.66
N THR A 432 -2.22 -7.27 -12.35
CA THR A 432 -1.14 -7.47 -11.37
C THR A 432 -1.46 -8.66 -10.47
N MET A 433 -0.45 -9.45 -10.14
CA MET A 433 -0.50 -10.47 -9.09
C MET A 433 0.61 -10.15 -8.09
N ARG A 434 0.55 -10.75 -6.89
CA ARG A 434 1.60 -10.59 -5.86
C ARG A 434 1.61 -9.19 -5.26
N LYS A 435 2.75 -8.55 -5.12
CA LYS A 435 2.92 -7.33 -4.31
C LYS A 435 3.81 -6.34 -5.07
N GLY A 436 4.21 -5.23 -4.45
CA GLY A 436 5.07 -4.25 -5.09
C GLY A 436 4.35 -3.31 -6.06
N ALA A 437 3.08 -3.01 -5.78
CA ALA A 437 2.37 -1.91 -6.41
C ALA A 437 1.92 -0.90 -5.35
N LEU A 438 1.72 0.35 -5.75
CA LEU A 438 1.34 1.43 -4.84
C LEU A 438 -0.18 1.61 -4.73
N ARG A 439 -0.87 0.47 -4.63
CA ARG A 439 -2.33 0.36 -4.53
C ARG A 439 -2.73 -0.30 -3.22
N ASP A 440 -4.00 -0.23 -2.86
CA ASP A 440 -4.54 -0.76 -1.62
C ASP A 440 -4.23 -2.24 -1.45
N GLN A 441 -4.44 -3.05 -2.49
CA GLN A 441 -4.24 -4.50 -2.41
C GLN A 441 -2.82 -4.88 -1.98
N SER A 442 -1.82 -4.00 -2.18
CA SER A 442 -0.44 -4.27 -1.78
C SER A 442 0.04 -3.41 -0.61
N THR A 443 -0.52 -2.21 -0.43
CA THR A 443 -0.07 -1.27 0.62
C THR A 443 -0.93 -1.33 1.87
N ARG A 444 -2.24 -1.52 1.75
CA ARG A 444 -3.19 -1.53 2.88
C ARG A 444 -3.20 -2.91 3.52
N VAL A 445 -3.01 -2.98 4.83
CA VAL A 445 -2.89 -4.25 5.54
C VAL A 445 -3.62 -4.25 6.88
N PRO A 446 -4.00 -5.43 7.41
CA PRO A 446 -4.48 -5.59 8.78
C PRO A 446 -3.50 -5.02 9.82
N PHE A 447 -4.01 -4.18 10.73
CA PHE A 447 -3.29 -3.78 11.94
C PHE A 447 -4.23 -3.69 13.14
N LEU A 448 -3.94 -4.50 14.17
CA LEU A 448 -4.72 -4.61 15.41
C LEU A 448 -3.83 -4.42 16.63
N ILE A 449 -4.37 -3.76 17.65
CA ILE A 449 -3.74 -3.58 18.97
C ILE A 449 -4.73 -3.95 20.07
N ARG A 450 -4.49 -5.05 20.77
CA ARG A 450 -5.17 -5.36 22.04
C ARG A 450 -4.28 -4.93 23.20
N HIS A 451 -4.81 -4.11 24.10
CA HIS A 451 -4.06 -3.66 25.26
C HIS A 451 -4.97 -3.57 26.51
N PRO A 452 -4.52 -3.98 27.71
CA PRO A 452 -5.36 -3.99 28.92
C PRO A 452 -6.00 -2.64 29.28
N ASP A 453 -5.29 -1.53 29.06
CA ASP A 453 -5.76 -0.18 29.36
C ASP A 453 -6.61 0.46 28.24
N LEU A 454 -6.68 -0.15 27.05
CA LEU A 454 -7.31 0.47 25.88
C LEU A 454 -8.69 -0.11 25.65
N THR A 455 -9.63 0.77 25.30
CA THR A 455 -10.98 0.35 24.91
C THR A 455 -10.99 0.03 23.41
N PRO A 456 -11.59 -1.10 22.98
CA PRO A 456 -11.68 -1.44 21.56
C PRO A 456 -12.34 -0.34 20.73
N GLN A 457 -11.76 -0.01 19.57
CA GLN A 457 -12.24 1.05 18.69
C GLN A 457 -11.63 0.91 17.29
N SER A 458 -12.42 1.19 16.24
CA SER A 458 -11.89 1.31 14.88
C SER A 458 -11.54 2.75 14.49
N PHE A 459 -10.47 2.89 13.71
CA PHE A 459 -9.99 4.14 13.15
C PHE A 459 -9.89 4.02 11.63
N SER A 460 -10.56 4.94 10.93
CA SER A 460 -10.49 5.08 9.47
C SER A 460 -9.42 6.08 9.01
N THR A 461 -8.69 6.71 9.94
CA THR A 461 -7.59 7.62 9.62
C THR A 461 -6.42 6.82 9.05
N PRO A 462 -5.88 7.19 7.88
CA PRO A 462 -4.65 6.59 7.37
C PRO A 462 -3.50 6.69 8.36
N VAL A 463 -2.83 5.55 8.58
CA VAL A 463 -1.61 5.44 9.39
C VAL A 463 -0.56 4.65 8.63
N SER A 464 0.71 4.82 8.98
CA SER A 464 1.85 4.23 8.27
C SER A 464 2.51 3.11 9.07
N SER A 465 3.17 2.17 8.38
CA SER A 465 4.09 1.23 9.03
C SER A 465 5.25 1.91 9.78
N LEU A 466 5.53 3.19 9.48
CA LEU A 466 6.43 4.04 10.28
C LEU A 466 5.99 4.14 11.74
N ASP A 467 4.69 4.20 11.95
CA ASP A 467 4.08 4.42 13.25
C ASP A 467 4.11 3.14 14.11
N TYR A 468 4.36 1.97 13.49
CA TYR A 468 4.31 0.67 14.16
C TYR A 468 5.35 0.52 15.28
N ALA A 469 6.63 0.77 14.99
CA ALA A 469 7.71 0.63 15.97
C ALA A 469 7.55 1.55 17.20
N PRO A 470 7.35 2.87 17.04
CA PRO A 470 7.13 3.76 18.19
C PRO A 470 5.85 3.39 18.96
N THR A 471 4.78 2.95 18.29
CA THR A 471 3.56 2.47 18.95
C THR A 471 3.81 1.21 19.78
N LEU A 472 4.54 0.23 19.23
CA LEU A 472 4.86 -1.01 19.93
C LEU A 472 5.64 -0.75 21.22
N LEU A 473 6.57 0.21 21.21
CA LEU A 473 7.30 0.64 22.41
C LEU A 473 6.41 1.44 23.37
N GLY A 474 5.55 2.32 22.84
CA GLY A 474 4.58 3.09 23.61
C GLY A 474 3.62 2.21 24.41
N LEU A 475 3.12 1.14 23.80
CA LEU A 475 2.22 0.13 24.39
C LEU A 475 2.76 -0.55 25.64
N ILE A 476 4.08 -0.53 25.84
CA ILE A 476 4.76 -1.25 26.90
C ILE A 476 5.56 -0.32 27.80
N GLY A 477 5.27 0.99 27.75
CA GLY A 477 5.91 2.00 28.59
C GLY A 477 7.39 2.24 28.27
N VAL A 478 7.86 1.87 27.07
CA VAL A 478 9.24 2.12 26.63
C VAL A 478 9.24 3.36 25.73
N THR A 479 10.10 4.33 26.04
CA THR A 479 10.23 5.55 25.23
C THR A 479 10.83 5.20 23.87
N PRO A 480 10.16 5.54 22.74
CA PRO A 480 10.73 5.34 21.42
C PRO A 480 12.04 6.13 21.23
N PRO A 481 13.09 5.54 20.64
CA PRO A 481 14.28 6.27 20.22
C PRO A 481 13.95 7.43 19.29
N ALA A 482 14.70 8.52 19.39
CA ALA A 482 14.51 9.72 18.55
C ALA A 482 14.85 9.50 17.06
N SER A 483 15.46 8.36 16.73
CA SER A 483 15.73 7.91 15.37
C SER A 483 14.49 7.33 14.68
N MET A 484 13.44 6.99 15.43
CA MET A 484 12.16 6.57 14.86
C MET A 484 11.41 7.79 14.34
N GLU A 485 10.95 7.72 13.09
CA GLU A 485 10.37 8.83 12.32
C GLU A 485 8.83 8.84 12.35
N GLY A 486 8.20 7.73 12.75
CA GLY A 486 6.75 7.63 12.93
C GLY A 486 6.23 8.17 14.27
N VAL A 487 4.92 8.13 14.46
CA VAL A 487 4.25 8.55 15.69
C VAL A 487 3.76 7.35 16.52
N ASP A 488 3.58 7.57 17.82
CA ASP A 488 2.94 6.59 18.70
C ASP A 488 1.41 6.69 18.61
N LEU A 489 0.80 5.73 17.93
CA LEU A 489 -0.63 5.67 17.62
C LEU A 489 -1.53 5.48 18.84
N VAL A 490 -1.00 5.06 19.99
CA VAL A 490 -1.81 5.04 21.22
C VAL A 490 -1.87 6.41 21.90
N ARG A 491 -1.09 7.39 21.43
CA ARG A 491 -1.08 8.76 21.96
C ARG A 491 -1.75 9.73 20.99
N GLU A 492 -1.45 9.63 19.71
CA GLU A 492 -1.96 10.55 18.69
C GLU A 492 -2.13 9.88 17.33
N LEU A 493 -3.03 10.43 16.53
CA LEU A 493 -3.15 10.07 15.11
C LEU A 493 -2.27 10.99 14.25
N PRO A 494 -1.61 10.45 13.20
CA PRO A 494 -0.77 11.23 12.31
C PRO A 494 -1.58 12.24 11.49
N THR A 495 -0.89 13.25 10.98
CA THR A 495 -1.46 14.33 10.17
C THR A 495 -0.65 14.51 8.89
N GLY A 496 -1.25 15.08 7.84
CA GLY A 496 -0.61 15.19 6.53
C GLY A 496 -0.93 14.00 5.64
N PHE A 497 0.10 13.30 5.17
CA PHE A 497 -0.03 12.21 4.21
C PHE A 497 0.63 10.94 4.73
N VAL A 498 0.00 9.80 4.44
CA VAL A 498 0.68 8.50 4.47
C VAL A 498 1.31 8.28 3.10
N THR A 499 2.61 8.00 3.10
CA THR A 499 3.40 7.81 1.88
C THR A 499 3.92 6.39 1.77
N SER A 500 3.73 5.79 0.60
CA SER A 500 4.34 4.51 0.23
C SER A 500 5.23 4.70 -0.98
N TYR A 501 6.31 3.93 -1.06
CA TYR A 501 7.36 4.00 -2.06
C TYR A 501 7.50 2.65 -2.75
N TYR A 502 7.79 2.69 -4.05
CA TYR A 502 8.17 1.51 -4.80
C TYR A 502 9.24 1.86 -5.82
N ARG A 503 10.32 1.07 -5.82
CA ARG A 503 11.42 1.18 -6.79
C ARG A 503 11.51 -0.16 -7.51
N GLY A 504 11.27 -0.14 -8.82
CA GLY A 504 11.50 -1.30 -9.68
C GLY A 504 13.00 -1.60 -9.84
N ASN A 505 13.43 -2.30 -10.89
CA ASN A 505 14.89 -2.48 -11.09
C ASN A 505 15.57 -1.34 -11.81
N ASP A 506 14.84 -0.37 -12.37
CA ASP A 506 15.46 0.89 -12.73
C ASP A 506 15.80 1.63 -11.43
N PRO A 507 17.09 1.67 -11.03
CA PRO A 507 17.46 2.28 -9.75
C PRO A 507 17.32 3.80 -9.78
N GLN A 508 17.14 4.40 -10.96
CA GLN A 508 16.94 5.83 -11.13
C GLN A 508 15.46 6.19 -11.19
N ALA A 509 14.53 5.24 -11.16
CA ALA A 509 13.09 5.48 -11.14
C ALA A 509 12.50 5.17 -9.77
N LEU A 510 11.63 6.04 -9.27
CA LEU A 510 10.94 5.89 -7.99
C LEU A 510 9.47 6.23 -8.19
N SER A 511 8.59 5.37 -7.69
CA SER A 511 7.18 5.74 -7.52
C SER A 511 6.91 6.00 -6.05
N ARG A 512 6.04 6.98 -5.79
CA ARG A 512 5.48 7.22 -4.45
C ARG A 512 3.99 7.44 -4.54
N SER A 513 3.25 6.97 -3.54
CA SER A 513 1.82 7.25 -3.43
C SER A 513 1.50 7.99 -2.15
N HIS A 514 0.56 8.92 -2.21
CA HIS A 514 0.10 9.71 -1.08
C HIS A 514 -1.39 9.49 -0.84
N ILE A 515 -1.75 9.26 0.43
CA ILE A 515 -3.13 9.29 0.92
C ILE A 515 -3.21 10.34 2.02
N ALA A 516 -4.16 11.27 1.90
CA ALA A 516 -4.33 12.30 2.91
C ALA A 516 -4.97 11.72 4.18
N THR A 517 -4.35 11.96 5.34
CA THR A 517 -4.87 11.54 6.65
C THR A 517 -6.26 12.11 6.96
N GLY A 518 -6.58 13.30 6.45
CA GLY A 518 -7.87 13.97 6.63
C GLY A 518 -8.92 13.69 5.55
N ASP A 519 -8.54 13.04 4.45
CA ASP A 519 -9.43 12.67 3.34
C ASP A 519 -8.85 11.45 2.58
N PRO A 520 -9.09 10.22 3.08
CA PRO A 520 -8.51 9.02 2.51
C PRO A 520 -9.16 8.59 1.19
N GLN A 521 -10.16 9.32 0.69
CA GLN A 521 -10.90 8.98 -0.53
C GLN A 521 -9.98 8.92 -1.74
N TYR A 522 -9.02 9.85 -1.83
CA TYR A 522 -8.17 9.98 -3.00
C TYR A 522 -6.77 9.45 -2.74
N ARG A 523 -6.26 8.66 -3.68
CA ARG A 523 -4.84 8.31 -3.77
C ARG A 523 -4.21 9.02 -4.95
N TRP A 524 -3.07 9.63 -4.69
CA TRP A 524 -2.17 10.15 -5.73
C TRP A 524 -0.99 9.21 -5.87
N VAL A 525 -0.59 8.87 -7.09
CA VAL A 525 0.67 8.17 -7.37
C VAL A 525 1.52 9.05 -8.26
N PHE A 526 2.80 9.17 -7.93
CA PHE A 526 3.79 9.94 -8.66
C PHE A 526 4.90 9.01 -9.10
N HIS A 527 5.27 9.03 -10.38
CA HIS A 527 6.43 8.32 -10.91
C HIS A 527 7.49 9.32 -11.33
N GLU A 528 8.66 9.19 -10.74
CA GLU A 528 9.78 10.10 -10.86
C GLU A 528 11.02 9.37 -11.36
N VAL A 529 11.86 10.09 -12.10
CA VAL A 529 13.19 9.63 -12.50
C VAL A 529 14.25 10.63 -12.07
N GLU A 530 15.42 10.13 -11.67
CA GLU A 530 16.56 10.95 -11.26
C GLU A 530 17.08 11.80 -12.44
N PRO A 531 17.60 13.03 -12.19
CA PRO A 531 18.22 13.85 -13.23
C PRO A 531 19.33 13.12 -13.98
N GLY A 532 19.26 13.13 -15.32
CA GLY A 532 20.24 12.43 -16.18
C GLY A 532 19.77 11.06 -16.69
N HIS A 533 18.64 10.55 -16.20
CA HIS A 533 17.99 9.37 -16.78
C HIS A 533 17.54 9.64 -18.24
N PRO A 534 17.65 8.70 -19.19
CA PRO A 534 17.27 8.93 -20.60
C PRO A 534 15.83 9.46 -20.77
N ARG A 535 14.91 8.99 -19.92
CA ARG A 535 13.50 9.41 -19.94
C ARG A 535 13.23 10.74 -19.24
N PHE A 536 14.22 11.31 -18.54
CA PHE A 536 14.07 12.62 -17.87
C PHE A 536 13.73 13.74 -18.87
N ASN A 537 14.20 13.61 -20.12
CA ASN A 537 14.00 14.61 -21.18
C ASN A 537 13.06 14.14 -22.32
N GLU A 538 12.42 12.97 -22.20
CA GLU A 538 11.54 12.43 -23.25
C GLU A 538 10.06 12.80 -23.00
N GLY A 539 9.39 13.34 -24.03
CA GLY A 539 7.93 13.57 -24.02
C GLY A 539 7.47 14.94 -23.48
N ALA A 540 6.15 15.08 -23.28
CA ALA A 540 5.49 16.31 -22.80
C ALA A 540 5.73 16.61 -21.30
N TYR A 541 6.42 15.71 -20.59
CA TYR A 541 6.65 15.72 -19.15
C TYR A 541 8.13 15.80 -18.78
N ALA A 542 9.00 16.32 -19.67
CA ALA A 542 10.43 16.47 -19.39
C ALA A 542 10.66 17.19 -18.04
N GLY A 543 11.20 16.46 -17.06
CA GLY A 543 11.45 16.93 -15.69
C GLY A 543 10.26 16.95 -14.72
N TYR A 544 9.07 16.45 -15.08
CA TYR A 544 7.89 16.37 -14.21
C TYR A 544 7.46 14.91 -13.96
N PRO A 545 6.93 14.60 -12.76
CA PRO A 545 6.42 13.25 -12.48
C PRO A 545 5.24 12.91 -13.38
N GLU A 546 5.17 11.65 -13.81
CA GLU A 546 3.90 11.06 -14.25
C GLU A 546 3.00 10.93 -13.02
N VAL A 547 1.70 11.23 -13.16
CA VAL A 547 0.76 11.30 -12.03
C VAL A 547 -0.46 10.45 -12.31
N GLU A 548 -0.84 9.63 -11.33
CA GLU A 548 -2.11 8.90 -11.28
C GLU A 548 -2.99 9.45 -10.16
N LEU A 549 -4.31 9.43 -10.34
CA LEU A 549 -5.31 9.79 -9.33
C LEU A 549 -6.43 8.76 -9.29
N TYR A 550 -6.68 8.17 -8.13
CA TYR A 550 -7.76 7.22 -7.92
C TYR A 550 -8.75 7.73 -6.87
N ASP A 551 -10.05 7.51 -7.13
CA ASP A 551 -11.12 7.69 -6.15
C ASP A 551 -11.52 6.33 -5.56
N ARG A 552 -10.97 6.02 -4.39
CA ARG A 552 -11.10 4.73 -3.71
C ARG A 552 -12.50 4.44 -3.19
N HIS A 553 -13.39 5.44 -3.17
CA HIS A 553 -14.76 5.25 -2.70
C HIS A 553 -15.66 4.72 -3.81
N VAL A 554 -15.48 5.18 -5.05
CA VAL A 554 -16.25 4.72 -6.21
C VAL A 554 -15.53 3.64 -7.01
N ASP A 555 -14.21 3.56 -6.89
CA ASP A 555 -13.33 2.59 -7.53
C ASP A 555 -12.34 2.00 -6.49
N PRO A 556 -12.82 1.10 -5.61
CA PRO A 556 -12.02 0.53 -4.51
C PRO A 556 -10.87 -0.36 -4.99
N HIS A 557 -10.88 -0.75 -6.27
CA HIS A 557 -9.80 -1.52 -6.89
C HIS A 557 -8.78 -0.64 -7.61
N GLU A 558 -8.96 0.69 -7.59
CA GLU A 558 -8.04 1.68 -8.16
C GLU A 558 -7.69 1.33 -9.63
N THR A 559 -8.75 1.09 -10.41
CA THR A 559 -8.72 0.62 -11.81
C THR A 559 -8.93 1.74 -12.83
N ILE A 560 -9.36 2.92 -12.37
CA ILE A 560 -9.63 4.08 -13.21
C ILE A 560 -8.74 5.24 -12.77
N ASN A 561 -7.67 5.50 -13.51
CA ASN A 561 -6.89 6.73 -13.35
C ASN A 561 -7.70 7.95 -13.85
N LEU A 562 -8.10 8.83 -12.93
CA LEU A 562 -8.93 10.00 -13.20
C LEU A 562 -8.20 11.13 -13.97
N LEU A 563 -6.88 11.01 -14.17
CA LEU A 563 -6.09 11.97 -14.95
C LEU A 563 -5.82 11.50 -16.40
N GLY A 564 -6.17 10.25 -16.73
CA GLY A 564 -5.91 9.58 -18.01
C GLY A 564 -7.00 9.77 -19.06
#